data_AF-A0A4Q3HH52-F1
#
_entry.id   AF-A0A4Q3HH52-F1
#
_cell.length_a   1.000
_cell.length_b   1.000
_cell.length_c   1.000
_cell.angle_alpha   90.00
_cell.angle_beta   90.00
_cell.angle_gamma   90.00
#
_symmetry.space_group_name_H-M   'P 1'
#
loop_
_entity.id
_entity.type
_entity.pdbx_description
1 polymer ?
#
loop_
_entity_poly.entity_id
_entity_poly.type
_entity_poly.pdbx_seq_one_letter_code
_entity_poly.pdbx_strand_id
1 'polypeptide(L)'
;MFRVFECIVGQHDQWLVALAALVWILGSAAMFLLLQRSTDCVEVRRRQWLAIAALAAGVGVWATHFIAMLAYDGPMPLRFDPGLTALSVVFAIAFFWIAFLVAGRSFSARTSTAAGLLASSGVAAMHFTGMAAIIAPAIVRYDWSAIGTAFIVVTVCFALAFAAFGRLAGAWRIGLPAGLAVVGVVSLHFTAMSATVLMPDPAHAPGTGTETGSWLIVAIVAAALGLIAMVLIGALLDRMFTDLRGLTDATLEGLAILSGERIVEANAQLAALLGVEVATLIGTDARRWFVPADGLGLDTRSEPAEAVIVRPDADELLVEIAAHAVEYRGRHCQVLAVRDLTARKRAEMQVEHLAAHDALTGLPNRARFTAMLEGLVKGGERFALFALDLDRFKAVNDLFGHAAGD
;
A
#
# COMPACT_ATOMS: atom_id res chain seq x y z
N MET A 1 -6.99 7.21 -40.03
CA MET A 1 -7.35 8.33 -39.10
C MET A 1 -8.72 8.92 -39.40
N PHE A 2 -9.02 9.39 -40.63
CA PHE A 2 -10.34 9.98 -40.95
C PHE A 2 -11.56 9.06 -40.65
N ARG A 3 -11.48 7.76 -40.97
CA ARG A 3 -12.56 6.80 -40.67
C ARG A 3 -12.85 6.61 -39.18
N VAL A 4 -11.82 6.67 -38.33
CA VAL A 4 -11.99 6.55 -36.87
C VAL A 4 -12.70 7.79 -36.32
N PHE A 5 -12.31 8.97 -36.81
CA PHE A 5 -12.93 10.22 -36.42
C PHE A 5 -14.39 10.31 -36.87
N GLU A 6 -14.68 9.92 -38.11
CA GLU A 6 -16.05 9.84 -38.64
C GLU A 6 -16.90 8.83 -37.87
N CYS A 7 -16.32 7.67 -37.50
CA CYS A 7 -16.96 6.69 -36.65
C CYS A 7 -17.36 7.29 -35.30
N ILE A 8 -16.43 7.97 -34.61
CA ILE A 8 -16.68 8.55 -33.28
C ILE A 8 -17.70 9.70 -33.36
N VAL A 9 -17.53 10.65 -34.28
CA VAL A 9 -18.29 11.90 -34.30
C VAL A 9 -19.60 11.78 -35.09
N GLY A 10 -19.61 11.00 -36.16
CA GLY A 10 -20.73 10.92 -37.10
C GLY A 10 -21.62 9.70 -36.95
N GLN A 11 -21.17 8.65 -36.24
CA GLN A 11 -21.90 7.38 -36.13
C GLN A 11 -22.16 6.95 -34.68
N HIS A 12 -21.86 7.79 -33.70
CA HIS A 12 -22.12 7.50 -32.30
C HIS A 12 -22.79 8.68 -31.57
N ASP A 13 -23.67 8.35 -30.62
CA ASP A 13 -24.15 9.27 -29.61
C ASP A 13 -23.00 9.68 -28.69
N GLN A 14 -22.68 10.99 -28.70
CA GLN A 14 -21.56 11.56 -27.97
C GLN A 14 -21.71 11.42 -26.44
N TRP A 15 -22.94 11.40 -25.91
CA TRP A 15 -23.18 11.25 -24.47
C TRP A 15 -22.85 9.85 -24.00
N LEU A 16 -23.25 8.83 -24.77
CA LEU A 16 -22.95 7.45 -24.45
C LEU A 16 -21.47 7.13 -24.65
N VAL A 17 -20.81 7.74 -25.64
CA VAL A 17 -19.34 7.65 -25.78
C VAL A 17 -18.62 8.26 -24.58
N ALA A 18 -19.05 9.45 -24.13
CA ALA A 18 -18.50 10.07 -22.93
C ALA A 18 -18.71 9.22 -21.66
N LEU A 19 -19.90 8.61 -21.53
CA LEU A 19 -20.19 7.66 -20.45
C LEU A 19 -19.30 6.42 -20.52
N ALA A 20 -19.10 5.84 -21.71
CA ALA A 20 -18.22 4.69 -21.91
C ALA A 20 -16.78 5.00 -21.50
N ALA A 21 -16.28 6.19 -21.87
CA ALA A 21 -14.97 6.67 -21.48
C ALA A 21 -14.86 6.89 -19.96
N LEU A 22 -15.88 7.50 -19.33
CA LEU A 22 -15.92 7.70 -17.87
C LEU A 22 -15.90 6.36 -17.11
N VAL A 23 -16.70 5.38 -17.54
CA VAL A 23 -16.73 4.04 -16.95
C VAL A 23 -15.36 3.38 -17.04
N TRP A 24 -14.64 3.54 -18.17
CA TRP A 24 -13.29 2.98 -18.28
C TRP A 24 -12.25 3.73 -17.45
N ILE A 25 -12.36 5.06 -17.32
CA ILE A 25 -11.50 5.84 -16.42
C ILE A 25 -11.66 5.33 -14.98
N LEU A 26 -12.91 5.12 -14.53
CA LEU A 26 -13.19 4.57 -13.20
C LEU A 26 -12.68 3.12 -13.06
N GLY A 27 -12.93 2.27 -14.06
CA GLY A 27 -12.49 0.88 -14.06
C GLY A 27 -10.98 0.70 -14.06
N SER A 28 -10.26 1.50 -14.86
CA SER A 28 -8.80 1.48 -14.91
C SER A 28 -8.17 2.06 -13.63
N ALA A 29 -8.76 3.13 -13.06
CA ALA A 29 -8.34 3.64 -11.75
C ALA A 29 -8.55 2.59 -10.64
N ALA A 30 -9.72 1.94 -10.59
CA ALA A 30 -10.02 0.86 -9.66
C ALA A 30 -9.01 -0.28 -9.79
N MET A 31 -8.74 -0.72 -11.04
CA MET A 31 -7.75 -1.77 -11.33
C MET A 31 -6.39 -1.44 -10.72
N PHE A 32 -5.85 -0.24 -10.94
CA PHE A 32 -4.53 0.12 -10.42
C PHE A 32 -4.50 0.36 -8.91
N LEU A 33 -5.58 0.91 -8.32
CA LEU A 33 -5.72 1.00 -6.87
C LEU A 33 -5.71 -0.38 -6.20
N LEU A 34 -6.44 -1.34 -6.77
CA LEU A 34 -6.51 -2.71 -6.27
C LEU A 34 -5.19 -3.47 -6.50
N LEU A 35 -4.50 -3.23 -7.61
CA LEU A 35 -3.16 -3.76 -7.86
C LEU A 35 -2.15 -3.24 -6.83
N GLN A 36 -2.21 -1.96 -6.46
CA GLN A 36 -1.36 -1.40 -5.41
C GLN A 36 -1.59 -2.10 -4.07
N ARG A 37 -2.84 -2.41 -3.71
CA ARG A 37 -3.13 -3.21 -2.51
C ARG A 37 -2.54 -4.62 -2.58
N SER A 38 -2.55 -5.23 -3.76
CA SER A 38 -2.01 -6.58 -3.95
C SER A 38 -0.50 -6.66 -3.68
N THR A 39 0.27 -5.59 -3.95
CA THR A 39 1.72 -5.57 -3.69
C THR A 39 2.05 -5.53 -2.21
N ASP A 40 1.17 -4.94 -1.42
CA ASP A 40 1.35 -4.67 0.00
C ASP A 40 0.84 -5.79 0.91
N CYS A 41 0.26 -6.84 0.31
CA CYS A 41 -0.38 -7.96 0.99
C CYS A 41 0.43 -9.26 0.94
N VAL A 42 0.08 -10.18 1.83
CA VAL A 42 0.57 -11.56 1.90
C VAL A 42 0.05 -12.39 0.74
N GLU A 43 0.69 -13.51 0.37
CA GLU A 43 0.36 -14.22 -0.88
C GLU A 43 -1.10 -14.71 -0.97
N VAL A 44 -1.70 -15.15 0.14
CA VAL A 44 -3.11 -15.56 0.19
C VAL A 44 -4.05 -14.40 -0.12
N ARG A 45 -3.90 -13.26 0.59
CA ARG A 45 -4.72 -12.05 0.35
C ARG A 45 -4.37 -11.37 -0.98
N ARG A 46 -3.12 -11.48 -1.44
CA ARG A 46 -2.68 -10.97 -2.75
C ARG A 46 -3.52 -11.58 -3.86
N ARG A 47 -3.70 -12.91 -3.86
CA ARG A 47 -4.55 -13.58 -4.87
C ARG A 47 -5.98 -13.05 -4.84
N GLN A 48 -6.55 -12.77 -3.67
CA GLN A 48 -7.89 -12.15 -3.60
C GLN A 48 -7.90 -10.75 -4.22
N TRP A 49 -6.92 -9.90 -3.90
CA TRP A 49 -6.82 -8.55 -4.47
C TRP A 49 -6.61 -8.55 -5.98
N LEU A 50 -5.80 -9.48 -6.50
CA LEU A 50 -5.66 -9.67 -7.94
C LEU A 50 -6.99 -10.04 -8.61
N ALA A 51 -7.92 -10.68 -7.88
CA ALA A 51 -9.15 -11.24 -8.42
C ALA A 51 -10.15 -10.13 -8.57
N ILE A 52 -10.24 -9.32 -7.52
CA ILE A 52 -11.02 -8.09 -7.49
C ILE A 52 -10.48 -7.09 -8.52
N ALA A 53 -9.16 -6.97 -8.68
CA ALA A 53 -8.56 -6.13 -9.72
C ALA A 53 -8.89 -6.62 -11.14
N ALA A 54 -8.82 -7.94 -11.38
CA ALA A 54 -9.14 -8.54 -12.67
C ALA A 54 -10.63 -8.44 -13.00
N LEU A 55 -11.49 -8.57 -11.98
CA LEU A 55 -12.91 -8.31 -12.07
C LEU A 55 -13.17 -6.85 -12.46
N ALA A 56 -12.55 -5.89 -11.77
CA ALA A 56 -12.68 -4.45 -12.09
C ALA A 56 -12.26 -4.14 -13.53
N ALA A 57 -11.10 -4.65 -13.93
CA ALA A 57 -10.56 -4.46 -15.28
C ALA A 57 -11.49 -5.09 -16.33
N GLY A 58 -11.84 -6.36 -16.17
CA GLY A 58 -12.65 -7.09 -17.12
C GLY A 58 -14.06 -6.51 -17.28
N VAL A 59 -14.73 -6.22 -16.17
CA VAL A 59 -16.06 -5.58 -16.16
C VAL A 59 -16.00 -4.17 -16.73
N GLY A 60 -14.95 -3.40 -16.43
CA GLY A 60 -14.76 -2.05 -16.97
C GLY A 60 -14.60 -2.04 -18.49
N VAL A 61 -13.69 -2.85 -19.05
CA VAL A 61 -13.52 -2.92 -20.52
C VAL A 61 -14.79 -3.44 -21.19
N TRP A 62 -15.43 -4.47 -20.60
CA TRP A 62 -16.68 -5.03 -21.12
C TRP A 62 -17.81 -4.00 -21.16
N ALA A 63 -18.04 -3.29 -20.05
CA ALA A 63 -19.07 -2.25 -19.97
C ALA A 63 -18.79 -1.14 -20.99
N THR A 64 -17.56 -0.66 -21.09
CA THR A 64 -17.17 0.35 -22.08
C THR A 64 -17.42 -0.11 -23.52
N HIS A 65 -17.12 -1.37 -23.85
CA HIS A 65 -17.40 -1.91 -25.18
C HIS A 65 -18.90 -1.90 -25.49
N PHE A 66 -19.75 -2.42 -24.60
CA PHE A 66 -21.19 -2.50 -24.86
C PHE A 66 -21.90 -1.15 -24.75
N ILE A 67 -21.46 -0.22 -23.89
CA ILE A 67 -21.95 1.17 -23.89
C ILE A 67 -21.63 1.83 -25.24
N ALA A 68 -20.40 1.67 -25.74
CA ALA A 68 -20.02 2.24 -27.03
C ALA A 68 -20.77 1.57 -28.21
N MET A 69 -21.04 0.27 -28.14
CA MET A 69 -21.90 -0.41 -29.12
C MET A 69 -23.35 0.05 -29.07
N LEU A 70 -23.89 0.36 -27.89
CA LEU A 70 -25.23 0.96 -27.75
C LEU A 70 -25.27 2.43 -28.19
N ALA A 71 -24.12 3.11 -28.15
CA ALA A 71 -23.97 4.45 -28.67
C ALA A 71 -23.97 4.50 -30.20
N TYR A 72 -23.70 3.38 -30.88
CA TYR A 72 -23.63 3.32 -32.33
C TYR A 72 -25.01 3.56 -32.97
N ASP A 73 -25.15 4.68 -33.68
CA ASP A 73 -26.36 5.10 -34.37
C ASP A 73 -26.28 4.72 -35.86
N GLY A 74 -26.22 3.41 -36.10
CA GLY A 74 -26.12 2.84 -37.44
C GLY A 74 -27.48 2.66 -38.13
N PRO A 75 -27.47 2.31 -39.43
CA PRO A 75 -28.70 2.11 -40.21
C PRO A 75 -29.53 0.89 -39.79
N MET A 76 -29.01 0.04 -38.89
CA MET A 76 -29.66 -1.19 -38.43
C MET A 76 -29.60 -1.27 -36.90
N PRO A 77 -30.71 -1.61 -36.23
CA PRO A 77 -30.71 -1.79 -34.78
C PRO A 77 -29.88 -3.02 -34.40
N LEU A 78 -29.00 -2.86 -33.41
CA LEU A 78 -28.16 -3.94 -32.90
C LEU A 78 -28.83 -4.65 -31.73
N ARG A 79 -28.85 -5.98 -31.79
CA ARG A 79 -29.23 -6.86 -30.66
C ARG A 79 -28.05 -7.74 -30.30
N PHE A 80 -28.06 -8.29 -29.09
CA PHE A 80 -26.93 -9.06 -28.56
C PHE A 80 -27.39 -10.40 -27.99
N ASP A 81 -26.65 -11.46 -28.34
CA ASP A 81 -26.80 -12.79 -27.75
C ASP A 81 -26.33 -12.80 -26.27
N PRO A 82 -27.20 -13.16 -25.31
CA PRO A 82 -26.84 -13.13 -23.89
C PRO A 82 -25.67 -14.05 -23.53
N GLY A 83 -25.54 -15.20 -24.20
CA GLY A 83 -24.50 -16.19 -23.93
C GLY A 83 -23.12 -15.68 -24.33
N LEU A 84 -22.98 -15.20 -25.55
CA LEU A 84 -21.73 -14.62 -26.06
C LEU A 84 -21.36 -13.32 -25.34
N THR A 85 -22.36 -12.48 -24.99
CA THR A 85 -22.13 -11.29 -24.17
C THR A 85 -21.64 -11.63 -22.77
N ALA A 86 -22.13 -12.69 -22.14
CA ALA A 86 -21.62 -13.16 -20.86
C ALA A 86 -20.23 -13.82 -20.98
N LEU A 87 -19.98 -14.57 -22.06
CA LEU A 87 -18.68 -15.20 -22.30
C LEU A 87 -17.58 -14.15 -22.54
N SER A 88 -17.91 -13.03 -23.19
CA SER A 88 -16.93 -11.98 -23.48
C SER A 88 -16.36 -11.34 -22.20
N VAL A 89 -17.19 -11.08 -21.18
CA VAL A 89 -16.69 -10.57 -19.88
C VAL A 89 -15.81 -11.59 -19.16
N VAL A 90 -16.13 -12.89 -19.26
CA VAL A 90 -15.32 -13.96 -18.68
C VAL A 90 -13.92 -13.99 -19.29
N PHE A 91 -13.80 -13.85 -20.62
CA PHE A 91 -12.50 -13.75 -21.27
C PHE A 91 -11.70 -12.56 -20.78
N ALA A 92 -12.33 -11.38 -20.66
CA ALA A 92 -11.64 -10.20 -20.14
C ALA A 92 -11.08 -10.44 -18.73
N ILE A 93 -11.92 -10.93 -17.81
CA ILE A 93 -11.52 -11.18 -16.42
C ILE A 93 -10.39 -12.22 -16.35
N ALA A 94 -10.52 -13.34 -17.08
CA ALA A 94 -9.55 -14.43 -17.04
C ALA A 94 -8.17 -14.00 -17.54
N PHE A 95 -8.11 -13.24 -18.63
CA PHE A 95 -6.83 -12.77 -19.18
C PHE A 95 -6.18 -11.69 -18.32
N PHE A 96 -6.95 -10.75 -17.77
CA PHE A 96 -6.41 -9.78 -16.80
C PHE A 96 -5.87 -10.48 -15.54
N TRP A 97 -6.59 -11.48 -15.04
CA TRP A 97 -6.13 -12.30 -13.92
C TRP A 97 -4.79 -12.96 -14.19
N ILE A 98 -4.65 -13.64 -15.35
CA ILE A 98 -3.39 -14.27 -15.75
C ILE A 98 -2.29 -13.23 -15.96
N ALA A 99 -2.61 -12.08 -16.59
CA ALA A 99 -1.68 -10.97 -16.77
C ALA A 99 -1.09 -10.50 -15.44
N PHE A 100 -1.93 -10.33 -14.41
CA PHE A 100 -1.46 -9.87 -13.09
C PHE A 100 -0.65 -10.93 -12.32
N LEU A 101 -0.98 -12.21 -12.49
CA LEU A 101 -0.17 -13.30 -11.96
C LEU A 101 1.24 -13.29 -12.58
N VAL A 102 1.32 -13.09 -13.90
CA VAL A 102 2.58 -13.01 -14.66
C VAL A 102 3.37 -11.73 -14.35
N ALA A 103 2.70 -10.60 -14.16
CA ALA A 103 3.34 -9.32 -13.82
C ALA A 103 4.19 -9.41 -12.53
N GLY A 104 3.73 -10.23 -11.58
CA GLY A 104 4.41 -10.44 -10.29
C GLY A 104 4.23 -9.24 -9.35
N ARG A 105 5.18 -9.07 -8.41
CA ARG A 105 5.20 -7.91 -7.49
C ARG A 105 6.09 -6.77 -7.96
N SER A 106 7.12 -7.09 -8.74
CA SER A 106 8.16 -6.13 -9.13
C SER A 106 7.86 -5.38 -10.43
N PHE A 107 6.91 -5.86 -11.25
CA PHE A 107 6.55 -5.23 -12.53
C PHE A 107 7.79 -4.87 -13.38
N SER A 108 8.76 -5.79 -13.43
CA SER A 108 9.96 -5.64 -14.27
C SER A 108 9.62 -5.35 -15.72
N ALA A 109 10.55 -4.81 -16.52
CA ALA A 109 10.30 -4.54 -17.93
C ALA A 109 9.81 -5.80 -18.68
N ARG A 110 10.41 -6.97 -18.41
CA ARG A 110 10.02 -8.23 -19.06
C ARG A 110 8.63 -8.70 -18.65
N THR A 111 8.34 -8.70 -17.35
CA THR A 111 7.03 -9.16 -16.83
C THR A 111 5.91 -8.18 -17.19
N SER A 112 6.19 -6.87 -17.25
CA SER A 112 5.25 -5.85 -17.70
C SER A 112 4.88 -6.00 -19.17
N THR A 113 5.84 -6.31 -20.05
CA THR A 113 5.54 -6.60 -21.46
C THR A 113 4.72 -7.87 -21.62
N ALA A 114 5.06 -8.94 -20.90
CA ALA A 114 4.29 -10.19 -20.94
C ALA A 114 2.85 -9.99 -20.41
N ALA A 115 2.69 -9.28 -19.30
CA ALA A 115 1.38 -8.92 -18.75
C ALA A 115 0.60 -8.00 -19.69
N GLY A 116 1.27 -7.05 -20.35
CA GLY A 116 0.67 -6.15 -21.33
C GLY A 116 0.10 -6.88 -22.54
N LEU A 117 0.83 -7.87 -23.06
CA LEU A 117 0.37 -8.75 -24.13
C LEU A 117 -0.83 -9.61 -23.70
N LEU A 118 -0.79 -10.18 -22.50
CA LEU A 118 -1.92 -10.96 -21.98
C LEU A 118 -3.17 -10.09 -21.77
N ALA A 119 -3.01 -8.90 -21.20
CA ALA A 119 -4.10 -7.95 -21.02
C ALA A 119 -4.70 -7.53 -22.36
N SER A 120 -3.88 -7.16 -23.35
CA SER A 120 -4.37 -6.78 -24.68
C SER A 120 -5.05 -7.94 -25.41
N SER A 121 -4.52 -9.17 -25.30
CA SER A 121 -5.18 -10.37 -25.81
C SER A 121 -6.55 -10.58 -25.17
N GLY A 122 -6.69 -10.34 -23.86
CA GLY A 122 -7.97 -10.37 -23.16
C GLY A 122 -8.97 -9.34 -23.67
N VAL A 123 -8.51 -8.10 -23.87
CA VAL A 123 -9.35 -7.02 -24.43
C VAL A 123 -9.78 -7.36 -25.85
N ALA A 124 -8.89 -7.87 -26.70
CA ALA A 124 -9.23 -8.29 -28.06
C ALA A 124 -10.20 -9.49 -28.06
N ALA A 125 -9.96 -10.51 -27.25
CA ALA A 125 -10.85 -11.67 -27.12
C ALA A 125 -12.25 -11.24 -26.66
N MET A 126 -12.35 -10.37 -25.66
CA MET A 126 -13.63 -9.80 -25.23
C MET A 126 -14.29 -9.02 -26.36
N HIS A 127 -13.56 -8.12 -27.02
CA HIS A 127 -14.10 -7.29 -28.10
C HIS A 127 -14.69 -8.13 -29.24
N PHE A 128 -13.93 -9.09 -29.77
CA PHE A 128 -14.41 -9.90 -30.90
C PHE A 128 -15.47 -10.92 -30.50
N THR A 129 -15.46 -11.42 -29.25
CA THR A 129 -16.59 -12.22 -28.73
C THR A 129 -17.84 -11.35 -28.58
N GLY A 130 -17.69 -10.09 -28.17
CA GLY A 130 -18.80 -9.11 -28.12
C GLY A 130 -19.33 -8.76 -29.51
N MET A 131 -18.46 -8.59 -30.50
CA MET A 131 -18.85 -8.40 -31.90
C MET A 131 -19.54 -9.64 -32.48
N ALA A 132 -19.09 -10.84 -32.12
CA ALA A 132 -19.73 -12.10 -32.51
C ALA A 132 -21.12 -12.28 -31.85
N ALA A 133 -21.40 -11.58 -30.74
CA ALA A 133 -22.70 -11.57 -30.11
C ALA A 133 -23.74 -10.75 -30.86
N ILE A 134 -23.35 -9.95 -31.87
CA ILE A 134 -24.28 -9.11 -32.63
C ILE A 134 -25.26 -9.98 -33.41
N ILE A 135 -26.54 -9.76 -33.17
CA ILE A 135 -27.65 -10.32 -33.93
C ILE A 135 -28.21 -9.18 -34.79
N ALA A 136 -27.83 -9.15 -36.06
CA ALA A 136 -28.29 -8.18 -37.05
C ALA A 136 -28.44 -8.86 -38.42
N PRO A 137 -29.31 -8.36 -39.32
CA PRO A 137 -29.44 -8.84 -40.70
C PRO A 137 -28.27 -8.33 -41.56
N ALA A 138 -27.04 -8.61 -41.13
CA ALA A 138 -25.82 -8.15 -41.77
C ALA A 138 -24.69 -9.16 -41.60
N ILE A 139 -23.87 -9.31 -42.64
CA ILE A 139 -22.61 -10.03 -42.57
C ILE A 139 -21.53 -9.06 -42.10
N VAL A 140 -20.85 -9.42 -41.02
CA VAL A 140 -19.75 -8.64 -40.44
C VAL A 140 -18.44 -8.98 -41.16
N ARG A 141 -17.77 -7.97 -41.72
CA ARG A 141 -16.41 -8.11 -42.30
C ARG A 141 -15.43 -7.21 -41.57
N TYR A 142 -14.20 -7.72 -41.41
CA TYR A 142 -13.13 -7.04 -40.67
C TYR A 142 -11.97 -6.68 -41.58
N ASP A 143 -11.46 -5.46 -41.44
CA ASP A 143 -10.12 -5.08 -41.90
C ASP A 143 -9.08 -5.47 -40.83
N TRP A 144 -8.52 -6.67 -40.99
CA TRP A 144 -7.53 -7.23 -40.08
C TRP A 144 -6.23 -6.41 -39.98
N SER A 145 -5.92 -5.58 -40.98
CA SER A 145 -4.71 -4.75 -40.95
C SER A 145 -4.86 -3.62 -39.93
N ALA A 146 -5.97 -2.89 -39.98
CA ALA A 146 -6.30 -1.85 -39.01
C ALA A 146 -6.43 -2.43 -37.59
N ILE A 147 -7.11 -3.57 -37.45
CA ILE A 147 -7.23 -4.27 -36.17
C ILE A 147 -5.87 -4.68 -35.62
N GLY A 148 -4.99 -5.24 -36.45
CA GLY A 148 -3.64 -5.64 -36.05
C GLY A 148 -2.81 -4.47 -35.55
N THR A 149 -2.88 -3.31 -36.22
CA THR A 149 -2.19 -2.09 -35.75
C THR A 149 -2.73 -1.60 -34.42
N ALA A 150 -4.05 -1.62 -34.24
CA ALA A 150 -4.70 -1.22 -33.00
C ALA A 150 -4.35 -2.17 -31.84
N PHE A 151 -4.23 -3.47 -32.12
CA PHE A 151 -3.77 -4.48 -31.16
C PHE A 151 -2.33 -4.21 -30.68
N ILE A 152 -1.44 -3.81 -31.59
CA ILE A 152 -0.07 -3.42 -31.23
C ILE A 152 -0.09 -2.19 -30.31
N VAL A 153 -0.88 -1.16 -30.66
CA VAL A 153 -1.00 0.07 -29.87
C VAL A 153 -1.46 -0.23 -28.45
N VAL A 154 -2.56 -0.98 -28.27
CA VAL A 154 -3.07 -1.31 -26.94
C VAL A 154 -2.08 -2.17 -26.14
N THR A 155 -1.33 -3.06 -26.81
CA THR A 155 -0.26 -3.86 -26.17
C THR A 155 0.86 -2.97 -25.63
N VAL A 156 1.31 -2.00 -26.43
CA VAL A 156 2.33 -1.02 -26.02
C VAL A 156 1.80 -0.17 -24.86
N CYS A 157 0.57 0.32 -24.95
CA CYS A 157 -0.07 1.09 -23.87
C CYS A 157 -0.13 0.31 -22.55
N PHE A 158 -0.58 -0.95 -22.57
CA PHE A 158 -0.61 -1.76 -21.34
C PHE A 158 0.79 -2.11 -20.82
N ALA A 159 1.73 -2.44 -21.69
CA ALA A 159 3.11 -2.71 -21.28
C ALA A 159 3.74 -1.49 -20.60
N LEU A 160 3.55 -0.29 -21.16
CA LEU A 160 3.98 0.97 -20.56
C LEU A 160 3.23 1.28 -19.27
N ALA A 161 1.92 1.02 -19.21
CA ALA A 161 1.12 1.23 -18.01
C ALA A 161 1.62 0.37 -16.84
N PHE A 162 1.83 -0.93 -17.05
CA PHE A 162 2.37 -1.83 -16.03
C PHE A 162 3.82 -1.49 -15.65
N ALA A 163 4.64 -1.11 -16.63
CA ALA A 163 6.01 -0.69 -16.37
C ALA A 163 6.10 0.64 -15.61
N ALA A 164 5.16 1.56 -15.83
CA ALA A 164 5.03 2.82 -15.09
C ALA A 164 4.51 2.57 -13.66
N PHE A 165 3.53 1.67 -13.50
CA PHE A 165 3.01 1.26 -12.19
C PHE A 165 4.10 0.65 -11.27
N GLY A 166 5.06 -0.07 -11.86
CA GLY A 166 6.20 -0.63 -11.12
C GLY A 166 7.28 0.37 -10.73
N ARG A 167 7.35 1.55 -11.39
CA ARG A 167 8.45 2.52 -11.22
C ARG A 167 8.05 3.83 -10.55
N LEU A 168 6.81 4.27 -10.74
CA LEU A 168 6.32 5.53 -10.22
C LEU A 168 5.86 5.40 -8.76
N ALA A 169 5.83 6.53 -8.06
CA ALA A 169 5.38 6.63 -6.67
C ALA A 169 4.25 7.66 -6.53
N GLY A 170 3.55 7.63 -5.39
CA GLY A 170 2.45 8.54 -5.08
C GLY A 170 1.30 8.47 -6.09
N ALA A 171 0.63 9.60 -6.34
CA ALA A 171 -0.53 9.68 -7.23
C ALA A 171 -0.20 9.27 -8.69
N TRP A 172 1.04 9.53 -9.14
CA TRP A 172 1.49 9.17 -10.49
C TRP A 172 1.57 7.66 -10.74
N ARG A 173 1.72 6.87 -9.67
CA ARG A 173 1.69 5.40 -9.74
C ARG A 173 0.34 4.85 -10.21
N ILE A 174 -0.74 5.62 -10.05
CA ILE A 174 -2.10 5.23 -10.47
C ILE A 174 -2.51 6.01 -11.71
N GLY A 175 -2.36 7.35 -11.68
CA GLY A 175 -2.89 8.24 -12.71
C GLY A 175 -2.32 7.99 -14.10
N LEU A 176 -1.00 7.90 -14.24
CA LEU A 176 -0.38 7.69 -15.55
C LEU A 176 -0.69 6.29 -16.13
N PRO A 177 -0.53 5.18 -15.38
CA PRO A 177 -0.92 3.86 -15.87
C PRO A 177 -2.40 3.75 -16.26
N ALA A 178 -3.31 4.33 -15.46
CA ALA A 178 -4.74 4.36 -15.79
C ALA A 178 -4.99 5.12 -17.10
N GLY A 179 -4.38 6.30 -17.27
CA GLY A 179 -4.47 7.08 -18.51
C GLY A 179 -3.97 6.32 -19.74
N LEU A 180 -2.82 5.64 -19.63
CA LEU A 180 -2.29 4.80 -20.72
C LEU A 180 -3.23 3.63 -21.07
N ALA A 181 -3.81 2.96 -20.07
CA ALA A 181 -4.80 1.91 -20.28
C ALA A 181 -6.09 2.45 -20.94
N VAL A 182 -6.52 3.66 -20.59
CA VAL A 182 -7.64 4.36 -21.24
C VAL A 182 -7.36 4.60 -22.71
N VAL A 183 -6.23 5.22 -23.03
CA VAL A 183 -5.82 5.49 -24.41
C VAL A 183 -5.76 4.19 -25.21
N GLY A 184 -5.16 3.12 -24.66
CA GLY A 184 -5.02 1.84 -25.34
C GLY A 184 -6.37 1.19 -25.70
N VAL A 185 -7.29 1.07 -24.74
CA VAL A 185 -8.58 0.40 -24.96
C VAL A 185 -9.49 1.22 -25.87
N VAL A 186 -9.56 2.54 -25.68
CA VAL A 186 -10.37 3.42 -26.54
C VAL A 186 -9.84 3.39 -27.98
N SER A 187 -8.51 3.44 -28.16
CA SER A 187 -7.89 3.34 -29.48
C SER A 187 -8.20 2.00 -30.15
N LEU A 188 -8.11 0.88 -29.42
CA LEU A 188 -8.46 -0.44 -29.94
C LEU A 188 -9.93 -0.48 -30.36
N HIS A 189 -10.84 -0.09 -29.47
CA HIS A 189 -12.27 -0.20 -29.69
C HIS A 189 -12.71 0.58 -30.93
N PHE A 190 -12.42 1.88 -31.01
CA PHE A 190 -12.90 2.70 -32.12
C PHE A 190 -12.18 2.39 -33.43
N THR A 191 -10.91 1.99 -33.39
CA THR A 191 -10.23 1.50 -34.59
C THR A 191 -10.87 0.23 -35.11
N ALA A 192 -11.14 -0.75 -34.23
CA ALA A 192 -11.78 -2.00 -34.59
C ALA A 192 -13.22 -1.80 -35.11
N MET A 193 -13.99 -0.91 -34.49
CA MET A 193 -15.32 -0.51 -34.98
C MET A 193 -15.26 0.13 -36.36
N SER A 194 -14.35 1.10 -36.57
CA SER A 194 -14.17 1.74 -37.88
C SER A 194 -13.62 0.80 -38.97
N ALA A 195 -12.97 -0.29 -38.54
CA ALA A 195 -12.45 -1.36 -39.39
C ALA A 195 -13.48 -2.48 -39.61
N THR A 196 -14.69 -2.35 -39.07
CA THR A 196 -15.78 -3.29 -39.24
C THR A 196 -16.79 -2.76 -40.26
N VAL A 197 -17.12 -3.57 -41.26
CA VAL A 197 -18.11 -3.24 -42.28
C VAL A 197 -19.29 -4.19 -42.14
N LEU A 198 -20.47 -3.63 -41.91
CA LEU A 198 -21.74 -4.35 -41.88
C LEU A 198 -22.34 -4.35 -43.28
N MET A 199 -22.32 -5.49 -43.96
CA MET A 199 -22.97 -5.65 -45.27
C MET A 199 -24.38 -6.19 -45.07
N PRO A 200 -25.44 -5.50 -45.51
CA PRO A 200 -26.81 -6.00 -45.38
C PRO A 200 -26.95 -7.38 -46.00
N ASP A 201 -27.55 -8.31 -45.26
CA ASP A 201 -27.84 -9.66 -45.74
C ASP A 201 -29.36 -9.83 -45.93
N PRO A 202 -29.86 -9.76 -47.18
CA PRO A 202 -31.27 -9.89 -47.47
C PRO A 202 -31.83 -11.30 -47.20
N ALA A 203 -30.99 -12.30 -46.93
CA ALA A 203 -31.44 -13.63 -46.54
C ALA A 203 -31.97 -13.69 -45.10
N HIS A 204 -31.63 -12.71 -44.26
CA HIS A 204 -32.08 -12.62 -42.88
C HIS A 204 -33.21 -11.59 -42.76
N ALA A 205 -34.45 -12.06 -42.57
CA ALA A 205 -35.59 -11.18 -42.34
C ALA A 205 -35.37 -10.32 -41.08
N PRO A 206 -35.78 -9.04 -41.07
CA PRO A 206 -35.75 -8.24 -39.86
C PRO A 206 -36.64 -8.91 -38.81
N GLY A 207 -36.04 -9.42 -37.73
CA GLY A 207 -36.78 -10.05 -36.65
C GLY A 207 -37.78 -9.06 -36.05
N THR A 208 -39.06 -9.45 -35.98
CA THR A 208 -40.20 -8.63 -35.54
C THR A 208 -40.29 -8.40 -34.02
N GLY A 209 -39.15 -8.39 -33.31
CA GLY A 209 -39.10 -8.22 -31.85
C GLY A 209 -38.60 -6.84 -31.45
N THR A 210 -39.45 -6.03 -30.84
CA THR A 210 -39.22 -4.64 -30.40
C THR A 210 -38.48 -4.48 -29.06
N GLU A 211 -37.88 -5.54 -28.49
CA GLU A 211 -37.18 -5.42 -27.20
C GLU A 211 -35.67 -5.46 -27.36
N THR A 212 -35.11 -4.29 -27.64
CA THR A 212 -33.68 -4.00 -27.54
C THR A 212 -33.27 -3.95 -26.06
N GLY A 213 -32.31 -4.77 -25.64
CA GLY A 213 -31.28 -4.37 -24.67
C GLY A 213 -31.63 -4.08 -23.20
N SER A 214 -32.87 -4.22 -22.71
CA SER A 214 -33.26 -3.87 -21.33
C SER A 214 -32.36 -4.53 -20.27
N TRP A 215 -32.08 -5.82 -20.44
CA TRP A 215 -31.22 -6.58 -19.52
C TRP A 215 -29.75 -6.14 -19.59
N LEU A 216 -29.26 -5.75 -20.78
CA LEU A 216 -27.87 -5.32 -20.98
C LEU A 216 -27.65 -3.95 -20.34
N ILE A 217 -28.62 -3.05 -20.45
CA ILE A 217 -28.59 -1.75 -19.77
C ILE A 217 -28.53 -1.97 -18.25
N VAL A 218 -29.37 -2.84 -17.68
CA VAL A 218 -29.33 -3.18 -16.25
C VAL A 218 -27.96 -3.75 -15.86
N ALA A 219 -27.39 -4.65 -16.65
CA ALA A 219 -26.07 -5.23 -16.40
C ALA A 219 -24.95 -4.18 -16.45
N ILE A 220 -25.00 -3.24 -17.41
CA ILE A 220 -24.06 -2.12 -17.52
C ILE A 220 -24.18 -1.17 -16.32
N VAL A 221 -25.41 -0.84 -15.90
CA VAL A 221 -25.64 0.03 -14.73
C VAL A 221 -25.12 -0.64 -13.46
N ALA A 222 -25.39 -1.94 -13.27
CA ALA A 222 -24.85 -2.71 -12.15
C ALA A 222 -23.33 -2.75 -12.15
N ALA A 223 -22.72 -2.95 -13.33
CA ALA A 223 -21.27 -2.89 -13.51
C ALA A 223 -20.69 -1.52 -13.11
N ALA A 224 -21.29 -0.43 -13.59
CA ALA A 224 -20.85 0.93 -13.26
C ALA A 224 -20.95 1.23 -11.75
N LEU A 225 -22.06 0.87 -11.11
CA LEU A 225 -22.24 1.02 -9.66
C LEU A 225 -21.24 0.18 -8.87
N GLY A 226 -21.00 -1.07 -9.29
CA GLY A 226 -19.99 -1.94 -8.68
C GLY A 226 -18.59 -1.35 -8.76
N LEU A 227 -18.19 -0.81 -9.92
CA LEU A 227 -16.90 -0.15 -10.10
C LEU A 227 -16.76 1.09 -9.20
N ILE A 228 -17.79 1.93 -9.12
CA ILE A 228 -17.80 3.10 -8.22
C ILE A 228 -17.63 2.65 -6.77
N ALA A 229 -18.36 1.62 -6.33
CA ALA A 229 -18.24 1.09 -4.97
C ALA A 229 -16.81 0.57 -4.69
N MET A 230 -16.19 -0.12 -5.64
CA MET A 230 -14.80 -0.61 -5.52
C MET A 230 -13.79 0.53 -5.40
N VAL A 231 -13.93 1.61 -6.18
CA VAL A 231 -13.09 2.81 -6.05
C VAL A 231 -13.27 3.44 -4.67
N LEU A 232 -14.51 3.61 -4.21
CA LEU A 232 -14.80 4.22 -2.92
C LEU A 232 -14.23 3.41 -1.76
N ILE A 233 -14.42 2.08 -1.78
CA ILE A 233 -13.84 1.17 -0.78
C ILE A 233 -12.30 1.27 -0.80
N GLY A 234 -11.69 1.28 -1.99
CA GLY A 234 -10.24 1.44 -2.14
C GLY A 234 -9.71 2.74 -1.51
N ALA A 235 -10.43 3.85 -1.73
CA ALA A 235 -10.09 5.17 -1.18
C ALA A 235 -10.30 5.24 0.35
N LEU A 236 -11.40 4.68 0.87
CA LEU A 236 -11.67 4.62 2.31
C LEU A 236 -10.61 3.82 3.05
N LEU A 237 -10.20 2.68 2.50
CA LEU A 237 -9.11 1.88 3.06
C LEU A 237 -7.80 2.69 3.09
N ASP A 238 -7.51 3.48 2.05
CA ASP A 238 -6.28 4.29 1.99
C ASP A 238 -6.23 5.37 3.06
N ARG A 239 -7.36 6.03 3.25
CA ARG A 239 -7.52 7.02 4.31
C ARG A 239 -7.33 6.39 5.69
N MET A 240 -7.99 5.26 5.96
CA MET A 240 -7.86 4.55 7.23
C MET A 240 -6.41 4.14 7.53
N PHE A 241 -5.66 3.66 6.53
CA PHE A 241 -4.23 3.33 6.71
C PHE A 241 -3.36 4.56 6.98
N THR A 242 -3.67 5.69 6.34
CA THR A 242 -2.95 6.95 6.56
C THR A 242 -3.19 7.46 7.99
N ASP A 243 -4.43 7.40 8.45
CA ASP A 243 -4.81 7.81 9.81
C ASP A 243 -4.13 6.93 10.88
N LEU A 244 -4.04 5.61 10.64
CA LEU A 244 -3.33 4.69 11.54
C LEU A 244 -1.83 5.02 11.68
N ARG A 245 -1.16 5.42 10.59
CA ARG A 245 0.25 5.85 10.66
C ARG A 245 0.43 7.11 11.50
N GLY A 246 -0.47 8.08 11.34
CA GLY A 246 -0.47 9.30 12.16
C GLY A 246 -0.62 9.01 13.65
N LEU A 247 -1.42 8.01 14.03
CA LEU A 247 -1.54 7.58 15.42
C LEU A 247 -0.26 6.94 15.96
N THR A 248 0.43 6.12 15.17
CA THR A 248 1.71 5.52 15.57
C THR A 248 2.87 6.51 15.61
N ASP A 249 2.82 7.58 14.82
CA ASP A 249 3.82 8.65 14.87
C ASP A 249 3.60 9.61 16.06
N ALA A 250 2.38 9.66 16.60
CA ALA A 250 2.06 10.45 17.79
C ALA A 250 2.55 9.80 19.11
N THR A 251 2.95 8.52 19.08
CA THR A 251 3.51 7.88 20.28
C THR A 251 4.96 8.32 20.50
N LEU A 252 5.32 8.61 21.75
CA LEU A 252 6.70 8.96 22.13
C LEU A 252 7.67 7.77 22.07
N GLU A 253 7.14 6.56 21.94
CA GLU A 253 7.90 5.32 21.79
C GLU A 253 8.24 5.05 20.32
N GLY A 254 9.42 4.50 20.07
CA GLY A 254 9.77 3.96 18.77
C GLY A 254 9.01 2.66 18.52
N LEU A 255 8.23 2.60 17.46
CA LEU A 255 7.44 1.42 17.09
C LEU A 255 7.98 0.82 15.79
N ALA A 256 8.15 -0.50 15.78
CA ALA A 256 8.39 -1.28 14.57
C ALA A 256 7.48 -2.49 14.50
N ILE A 257 7.02 -2.82 13.30
CA ILE A 257 6.34 -4.08 13.03
C ILE A 257 7.35 -5.04 12.42
N LEU A 258 7.55 -6.18 13.08
CA LEU A 258 8.44 -7.26 12.66
C LEU A 258 7.64 -8.41 12.04
N SER A 259 8.15 -8.99 10.97
CA SER A 259 7.70 -10.26 10.40
C SER A 259 8.84 -11.26 10.47
N GLY A 260 8.85 -12.08 11.52
CA GLY A 260 10.06 -12.78 11.94
C GLY A 260 11.07 -11.76 12.45
N GLU A 261 12.29 -11.77 11.92
CA GLU A 261 13.37 -10.86 12.32
C GLU A 261 13.46 -9.59 11.47
N ARG A 262 12.63 -9.44 10.42
CA ARG A 262 12.69 -8.29 9.51
C ARG A 262 11.72 -7.18 9.88
N ILE A 263 12.20 -5.95 9.83
CA ILE A 263 11.38 -4.74 10.00
C ILE A 263 10.53 -4.55 8.75
N VAL A 264 9.21 -4.60 8.91
CA VAL A 264 8.22 -4.38 7.83
C VAL A 264 7.74 -2.94 7.81
N GLU A 265 7.57 -2.34 8.98
CA GLU A 265 7.11 -0.98 9.15
C GLU A 265 7.76 -0.39 10.41
N ALA A 266 8.02 0.91 10.41
CA ALA A 266 8.57 1.63 11.55
C ALA A 266 7.99 3.05 11.58
N ASN A 267 7.76 3.58 12.78
CA ASN A 267 7.33 4.96 12.95
C ASN A 267 8.53 5.94 12.89
N ALA A 268 8.24 7.24 12.75
CA ALA A 268 9.27 8.27 12.69
C ALA A 268 10.12 8.34 13.97
N GLN A 269 9.52 8.02 15.12
CA GLN A 269 10.18 8.07 16.40
C GLN A 269 11.28 7.01 16.54
N LEU A 270 11.08 5.81 15.99
CA LEU A 270 12.12 4.79 15.98
C LEU A 270 13.31 5.20 15.11
N ALA A 271 13.03 5.78 13.95
CA ALA A 271 14.04 6.35 13.06
C ALA A 271 14.85 7.45 13.76
N ALA A 272 14.19 8.36 14.47
CA ALA A 272 14.84 9.41 15.26
C ALA A 272 15.72 8.83 16.39
N LEU A 273 15.25 7.80 17.10
CA LEU A 273 16.02 7.11 18.14
C LEU A 273 17.29 6.45 17.57
N LEU A 274 17.18 5.81 16.40
CA LEU A 274 18.28 5.14 15.71
C LEU A 274 19.21 6.10 14.95
N GLY A 275 18.79 7.36 14.74
CA GLY A 275 19.55 8.36 13.98
C GLY A 275 19.58 8.08 12.47
N VAL A 276 18.57 7.41 11.93
CA VAL A 276 18.50 7.03 10.50
C VAL A 276 17.13 7.35 9.92
N GLU A 277 17.01 7.40 8.59
CA GLU A 277 15.70 7.51 7.94
C GLU A 277 14.89 6.21 8.03
N VAL A 278 13.56 6.34 8.14
CA VAL A 278 12.63 5.20 8.17
C VAL A 278 12.86 4.24 6.99
N ALA A 279 13.11 4.78 5.79
CA ALA A 279 13.34 3.99 4.58
C ALA A 279 14.53 3.02 4.70
N THR A 280 15.54 3.37 5.49
CA THR A 280 16.73 2.55 5.74
C THR A 280 16.43 1.39 6.69
N LEU A 281 15.40 1.50 7.53
CA LEU A 281 14.99 0.45 8.47
C LEU A 281 14.19 -0.64 7.76
N ILE A 282 13.32 -0.26 6.82
CA ILE A 282 12.40 -1.20 6.18
C ILE A 282 13.15 -2.29 5.40
N GLY A 283 12.84 -3.55 5.70
CA GLY A 283 13.41 -4.74 5.08
C GLY A 283 14.73 -5.22 5.71
N THR A 284 15.32 -4.44 6.62
CA THR A 284 16.52 -4.82 7.38
C THR A 284 16.19 -5.79 8.51
N ASP A 285 17.21 -6.52 8.95
CA ASP A 285 17.12 -7.39 10.12
C ASP A 285 17.16 -6.57 11.41
N ALA A 286 16.21 -6.79 12.31
CA ALA A 286 16.09 -6.05 13.56
C ALA A 286 17.28 -6.28 14.50
N ARG A 287 17.93 -7.46 14.45
CA ARG A 287 19.12 -7.77 15.27
C ARG A 287 20.33 -6.92 14.93
N ARG A 288 20.32 -6.26 13.78
CA ARG A 288 21.36 -5.29 13.40
C ARG A 288 21.29 -4.01 14.25
N TRP A 289 20.11 -3.67 14.72
CA TRP A 289 19.82 -2.40 15.40
C TRP A 289 19.69 -2.58 16.92
N PHE A 290 19.14 -3.71 17.36
CA PHE A 290 18.84 -3.99 18.76
C PHE A 290 19.61 -5.22 19.23
N VAL A 291 20.39 -5.05 20.31
CA VAL A 291 21.10 -6.13 21.00
C VAL A 291 20.52 -6.25 22.42
N PRO A 292 19.63 -7.22 22.67
CA PRO A 292 19.04 -7.44 23.99
C PRO A 292 20.10 -7.82 25.03
N ALA A 293 20.04 -7.23 26.23
CA ALA A 293 21.04 -7.45 27.27
C ALA A 293 21.02 -8.87 27.86
N ASP A 294 19.88 -9.55 27.77
CA ASP A 294 19.67 -10.92 28.25
C ASP A 294 20.00 -12.01 27.22
N GLY A 295 20.42 -11.63 26.01
CA GLY A 295 20.77 -12.55 24.93
C GLY A 295 19.58 -13.30 24.31
N LEU A 296 18.34 -13.02 24.71
CA LEU A 296 17.14 -13.61 24.13
C LEU A 296 16.77 -12.91 22.81
N GLY A 297 16.18 -13.67 21.89
CA GLY A 297 15.66 -13.11 20.63
C GLY A 297 14.48 -12.17 20.84
N LEU A 298 14.36 -11.17 19.95
CA LEU A 298 13.24 -10.21 19.91
C LEU A 298 11.88 -10.92 19.77
N ASP A 299 11.89 -12.10 19.14
CA ASP A 299 10.75 -12.94 18.82
C ASP A 299 10.12 -13.66 20.02
N THR A 300 10.81 -13.71 21.16
CA THR A 300 10.44 -14.53 22.32
C THR A 300 10.02 -13.72 23.55
N ARG A 301 9.72 -12.43 23.40
CA ARG A 301 9.52 -11.54 24.56
C ARG A 301 8.03 -11.29 24.81
N SER A 302 7.56 -11.57 26.03
CA SER A 302 6.27 -11.10 26.55
C SER A 302 6.42 -9.97 27.56
N GLU A 303 7.62 -9.87 28.16
CA GLU A 303 7.98 -8.87 29.15
C GLU A 303 9.02 -7.88 28.59
N PRO A 304 8.97 -6.61 29.02
CA PRO A 304 9.94 -5.60 28.64
C PRO A 304 11.33 -5.97 29.15
N ALA A 305 12.37 -5.64 28.39
CA ALA A 305 13.75 -5.76 28.87
C ALA A 305 14.67 -4.69 28.32
N GLU A 306 15.78 -4.52 29.03
CA GLU A 306 16.84 -3.62 28.63
C GLU A 306 17.60 -4.19 27.42
N ALA A 307 17.84 -3.33 26.45
CA ALA A 307 18.62 -3.61 25.26
C ALA A 307 19.51 -2.41 24.95
N VAL A 308 20.58 -2.68 24.20
CA VAL A 308 21.46 -1.65 23.67
C VAL A 308 21.13 -1.45 22.20
N ILE A 309 20.95 -0.19 21.82
CA ILE A 309 20.86 0.19 20.41
C ILE A 309 22.26 0.47 19.88
N VAL A 310 22.54 -0.10 18.70
CA VAL A 310 23.75 0.19 17.94
C VAL A 310 23.45 1.30 16.93
N ARG A 311 23.95 2.51 17.19
CA ARG A 311 23.84 3.66 16.28
C ARG A 311 25.05 3.74 15.33
N PRO A 312 24.87 4.19 14.08
CA PRO A 312 25.96 4.31 13.10
C PRO A 312 27.12 5.24 13.53
N ASP A 313 26.82 6.32 14.26
CA ASP A 313 27.78 7.41 14.59
C ASP A 313 28.20 7.48 16.08
N ALA A 314 28.02 6.37 16.82
CA ALA A 314 28.38 6.18 18.25
C ALA A 314 27.63 7.04 19.29
N ASP A 315 26.77 6.36 20.06
CA ASP A 315 26.83 6.19 21.51
C ASP A 315 25.83 5.06 21.79
N GLU A 316 26.23 4.04 22.55
CA GLU A 316 25.34 2.94 22.94
C GLU A 316 24.17 3.52 23.76
N LEU A 317 22.95 3.41 23.23
CA LEU A 317 21.76 3.87 23.94
C LEU A 317 21.12 2.71 24.67
N LEU A 318 20.98 2.84 25.98
CA LEU A 318 20.19 1.91 26.77
C LEU A 318 18.70 2.19 26.54
N VAL A 319 17.99 1.19 26.05
CA VAL A 319 16.55 1.25 25.79
C VAL A 319 15.84 0.10 26.46
N GLU A 320 14.56 0.27 26.69
CA GLU A 320 13.63 -0.81 27.01
C GLU A 320 12.95 -1.24 25.72
N ILE A 321 12.95 -2.54 25.46
CA ILE A 321 12.25 -3.16 24.34
C ILE A 321 11.15 -4.08 24.86
N ALA A 322 9.96 -3.97 24.25
CA ALA A 322 8.86 -4.89 24.46
C ALA A 322 8.35 -5.37 23.10
N ALA A 323 8.14 -6.67 22.97
CA ALA A 323 7.54 -7.24 21.76
C ALA A 323 6.17 -7.81 22.11
N HIS A 324 5.17 -7.52 21.29
CA HIS A 324 3.84 -8.12 21.42
C HIS A 324 3.40 -8.73 20.11
N ALA A 325 2.92 -9.97 20.17
CA ALA A 325 2.35 -10.63 19.01
C ALA A 325 1.04 -9.95 18.61
N VAL A 326 0.92 -9.57 17.36
CA VAL A 326 -0.29 -8.98 16.78
C VAL A 326 -0.62 -9.63 15.45
N GLU A 327 -1.88 -9.58 15.06
CA GLU A 327 -2.25 -9.86 13.68
C GLU A 327 -2.22 -8.56 12.87
N TYR A 328 -1.20 -8.41 12.02
CA TYR A 328 -1.06 -7.23 11.16
C TYR A 328 -1.17 -7.64 9.70
N ARG A 329 -2.12 -7.03 8.97
CA ARG A 329 -2.45 -7.36 7.56
C ARG A 329 -2.69 -8.85 7.31
N GLY A 330 -3.20 -9.58 8.31
CA GLY A 330 -3.43 -11.04 8.24
C GLY A 330 -2.18 -11.90 8.37
N ARG A 331 -1.08 -11.36 8.91
CA ARG A 331 0.09 -12.13 9.36
C ARG A 331 0.20 -12.05 10.87
N HIS A 332 0.69 -13.13 11.47
CA HIS A 332 1.31 -13.04 12.79
C HIS A 332 2.59 -12.22 12.67
N CYS A 333 2.50 -10.99 13.17
CA CYS A 333 3.61 -10.06 13.26
C CYS A 333 3.89 -9.79 14.74
N GLN A 334 4.99 -9.10 14.99
CA GLN A 334 5.27 -8.57 16.31
C GLN A 334 5.38 -7.06 16.24
N VAL A 335 4.77 -6.38 17.20
CA VAL A 335 5.01 -4.96 17.42
C VAL A 335 6.12 -4.85 18.45
N LEU A 336 7.25 -4.33 18.01
CA LEU A 336 8.37 -3.94 18.86
C LEU A 336 8.15 -2.49 19.29
N ALA A 337 7.97 -2.27 20.58
CA ALA A 337 8.02 -0.96 21.20
C ALA A 337 9.41 -0.75 21.82
N VAL A 338 9.99 0.43 21.57
CA VAL A 338 11.33 0.81 21.97
C VAL A 338 11.24 2.13 22.72
N ARG A 339 11.72 2.15 23.95
CA ARG A 339 11.67 3.32 24.82
C ARG A 339 13.05 3.68 25.34
N ASP A 340 13.42 4.95 25.25
CA ASP A 340 14.68 5.45 25.78
C ASP A 340 14.66 5.45 27.33
N LEU A 341 15.64 4.79 27.95
CA LEU A 341 15.79 4.71 29.41
C LEU A 341 16.73 5.77 29.98
N THR A 342 17.37 6.60 29.16
CA THR A 342 18.41 7.55 29.58
C THR A 342 17.93 8.49 30.68
N ALA A 343 16.75 9.11 30.51
CA ALA A 343 16.20 10.03 31.50
C ALA A 343 15.88 9.32 32.82
N ARG A 344 15.37 8.08 32.76
CA ARG A 344 15.02 7.28 33.92
C ARG A 344 16.27 6.86 34.70
N LYS A 345 17.29 6.31 34.04
CA LYS A 345 18.54 5.91 34.69
C LYS A 345 19.28 7.10 35.31
N ARG A 346 19.29 8.28 34.65
CA ARG A 346 19.84 9.50 35.24
C ARG A 346 19.11 9.93 36.51
N ALA A 347 17.77 9.84 36.52
CA ALA A 347 16.99 10.15 37.70
C ALA A 347 17.24 9.14 38.84
N GLU A 348 17.30 7.84 38.53
CA GLU A 348 17.63 6.78 39.51
C GLU A 348 19.02 7.01 40.13
N MET A 349 20.04 7.27 39.31
CA MET A 349 21.39 7.58 39.79
C MET A 349 21.43 8.86 40.65
N GLN A 350 20.67 9.89 40.28
CA GLN A 350 20.59 11.12 41.06
C GLN A 350 19.93 10.88 42.43
N VAL A 351 18.86 10.10 42.48
CA VAL A 351 18.18 9.73 43.72
C VAL A 351 19.11 8.92 44.62
N GLU A 352 19.81 7.94 44.06
CA GLU A 352 20.79 7.14 44.81
C GLU A 352 21.94 8.01 45.34
N HIS A 353 22.43 8.95 44.52
CA HIS A 353 23.44 9.91 44.93
C HIS A 353 22.97 10.78 46.10
N LEU A 354 21.76 11.35 46.02
CA LEU A 354 21.16 12.17 47.09
C LEU A 354 20.86 11.37 48.36
N ALA A 355 20.50 10.08 48.23
CA ALA A 355 20.29 9.20 49.38
C ALA A 355 21.59 8.83 50.09
N ALA A 356 22.73 8.93 49.40
CA ALA A 356 24.03 8.49 49.90
C ALA A 356 25.02 9.63 50.20
N HIS A 357 24.73 10.86 49.77
CA HIS A 357 25.58 12.04 49.98
C HIS A 357 24.80 13.19 50.60
N ASP A 358 25.53 14.09 51.27
CA ASP A 358 25.00 15.35 51.77
C ASP A 358 24.83 16.35 50.62
N ALA A 359 23.66 16.99 50.54
CA ALA A 359 23.28 17.80 49.38
C ALA A 359 24.09 19.11 49.26
N LEU A 360 24.66 19.61 50.36
CA LEU A 360 25.43 20.85 50.40
C LEU A 360 26.92 20.57 50.13
N THR A 361 27.50 19.62 50.85
CA THR A 361 28.96 19.36 50.82
C THR A 361 29.37 18.34 49.77
N GLY A 362 28.44 17.53 49.25
CA GLY A 362 28.74 16.42 48.33
C GLY A 362 29.47 15.23 48.98
N LEU A 363 29.73 15.28 50.29
CA LEU A 363 30.38 14.22 51.05
C LEU A 363 29.40 13.07 51.34
N PRO A 364 29.88 11.83 51.59
CA PRO A 364 29.04 10.74 52.09
C PRO A 364 28.22 11.18 53.30
N ASN A 365 26.90 11.00 53.23
CA ASN A 365 26.04 11.33 54.35
C ASN A 365 26.19 10.31 55.48
N ARG A 366 25.53 10.57 56.61
CA ARG A 366 25.59 9.69 57.79
C ARG A 366 25.22 8.23 57.47
N ALA A 367 24.21 7.99 56.65
CA ALA A 367 23.77 6.64 56.31
C ALA A 367 24.85 5.88 55.52
N ARG A 368 25.41 6.49 54.47
CA ARG A 368 26.51 5.92 53.68
C ARG A 368 27.76 5.72 54.53
N PHE A 369 28.10 6.70 55.38
CA PHE A 369 29.23 6.61 56.31
C PHE A 369 29.09 5.44 57.29
N THR A 370 27.92 5.27 57.90
CA THR A 370 27.66 4.14 58.81
C THR A 370 27.76 2.80 58.09
N ALA A 371 27.21 2.67 56.88
CA ALA A 371 27.31 1.45 56.08
C ALA A 371 28.76 1.10 55.73
N MET A 372 29.58 2.09 55.34
CA MET A 372 31.01 1.91 55.09
C MET A 372 31.75 1.46 56.35
N LEU A 373 31.47 2.08 57.50
CA LEU A 373 32.07 1.74 58.79
C LEU A 373 31.73 0.30 59.21
N GLU A 374 30.47 -0.13 59.07
CA GLU A 374 30.05 -1.51 59.35
C GLU A 374 30.77 -2.53 58.45
N GLY A 375 30.99 -2.19 57.18
CA GLY A 375 31.75 -3.01 56.24
C GLY A 375 33.20 -3.22 56.70
N LEU A 376 33.87 -2.13 57.12
CA LEU A 376 35.25 -2.18 57.64
C LEU A 376 35.34 -3.01 58.94
N VAL A 377 34.37 -2.85 59.85
CA VAL A 377 34.30 -3.63 61.10
C VAL A 377 34.18 -5.13 60.80
N LYS A 378 33.35 -5.52 59.82
CA LYS A 378 33.19 -6.93 59.40
C LYS A 378 34.43 -7.47 58.69
N GLY A 379 35.14 -6.64 57.92
CA GLY A 379 36.35 -7.01 57.19
C GLY A 379 37.55 -7.33 58.09
N GLY A 380 37.52 -6.90 59.36
CA GLY A 380 38.59 -7.16 60.33
C GLY A 380 39.86 -6.33 60.13
N GLU A 381 39.82 -5.34 59.24
CA GLU A 381 40.92 -4.40 59.03
C GLU A 381 41.04 -3.41 60.20
N ARG A 382 42.27 -3.02 60.57
CA ARG A 382 42.49 -1.99 61.58
C ARG A 382 42.25 -0.61 60.96
N PHE A 383 41.34 0.17 61.53
CA PHE A 383 41.05 1.54 61.09
C PHE A 383 41.07 2.51 62.28
N ALA A 384 41.14 3.81 61.99
CA ALA A 384 40.97 4.89 62.96
C ALA A 384 39.75 5.73 62.56
N LEU A 385 38.91 6.09 63.54
CA LEU A 385 37.73 6.93 63.35
C LEU A 385 37.98 8.30 63.98
N PHE A 386 37.87 9.35 63.17
CA PHE A 386 37.94 10.74 63.62
C PHE A 386 36.55 11.37 63.60
N ALA A 387 36.18 12.06 64.68
CA ALA A 387 35.02 12.94 64.73
C ALA A 387 35.54 14.37 64.91
N LEU A 388 35.26 15.22 63.92
CA LEU A 388 35.70 16.61 63.87
C LEU A 388 34.45 17.49 63.81
N ASP A 389 34.36 18.47 64.70
CA ASP A 389 33.27 19.43 64.75
C ASP A 389 33.80 20.85 64.45
N LEU A 390 32.97 21.69 63.84
CA LEU A 390 33.33 23.07 63.52
C LEU A 390 32.94 24.00 64.67
N ASP A 391 33.94 24.42 65.44
CA ASP A 391 33.74 25.33 66.56
C ASP A 391 33.03 26.62 66.12
N ARG A 392 31.98 27.00 66.87
CA ARG A 392 31.19 28.23 66.66
C ARG A 392 30.45 28.31 65.33
N PHE A 393 30.29 27.22 64.59
CA PHE A 393 29.53 27.22 63.31
C PHE A 393 28.12 27.84 63.45
N LYS A 394 27.43 27.52 64.54
CA LYS A 394 26.11 28.10 64.85
C LYS A 394 26.12 29.63 64.92
N ALA A 395 27.16 30.23 65.52
CA ALA A 395 27.26 31.69 65.64
C ALA A 395 27.44 32.37 64.27
N VAL A 396 28.12 31.71 63.33
CA VAL A 396 28.25 32.21 61.95
C VAL A 396 26.88 32.24 61.27
N ASN A 397 26.12 31.13 61.34
CA ASN A 397 24.76 31.06 60.80
C ASN A 397 23.82 32.10 61.42
N ASP A 398 23.88 32.30 62.73
CA ASP A 398 22.99 33.23 63.44
C ASP A 398 23.31 34.71 63.13
N LEU A 399 24.57 35.06 62.87
CA LEU A 399 25.01 36.44 62.62
C LEU A 399 24.97 36.84 61.13
N PHE A 400 25.29 35.90 60.23
CA PHE A 400 25.49 36.19 58.81
C PHE A 400 24.49 35.48 57.89
N GLY A 401 23.61 34.66 58.46
CA GLY A 401 22.59 33.89 57.74
C GLY A 401 23.08 32.52 57.26
N HIS A 402 22.13 31.62 56.97
CA HIS A 402 22.43 30.25 56.56
C HIS A 402 23.31 30.14 55.31
N ALA A 403 23.13 31.03 54.32
CA ALA A 403 23.96 31.05 53.11
C ALA A 403 25.44 31.43 53.35
N ALA A 404 25.79 31.94 54.54
CA ALA A 404 27.18 32.25 54.91
C ALA A 404 27.86 31.11 55.67
N GLY A 405 27.07 30.18 56.24
CA GLY A 405 27.60 28.95 56.83
C GLY A 405 27.54 27.76 55.88
N ASP A 406 26.58 27.75 54.96
CA ASP A 406 26.59 26.88 53.77
C ASP A 406 27.81 27.19 52.88
#